data_AF-A0A7J4S3X2-F1
#
_entry.id   AF-A0A7J4S3X2-F1
#
_cell.length_a   1.000
_cell.length_b   1.000
_cell.length_c   1.000
_cell.angle_alpha   90.00
_cell.angle_beta   90.00
_cell.angle_gamma   90.00
#
_symmetry.space_group_name_H-M   'P 1'
#
loop_
_entity.id
_entity.type
_entity.pdbx_description
1 polymer ?
#
loop_
_entity_poly.entity_id
_entity_poly.type
_entity_poly.pdbx_seq_one_letter_code
_entity_poly.pdbx_strand_id
1 'polypeptide(L)' 'GKSGSMISMIKEMTGTRIYVGQNGRIWIDGPDDGAATAVLAIRFIEDRAQAFGLTEAVRDLLEKEARKTGRTSP' A
#
# COMPACT_ATOMS: atom_id res chain seq x y z
N GLY A 1 -9.09 4.64 -4.97
CA GLY A 1 -10.06 3.52 -4.86
C GLY A 1 -11.39 4.01 -4.32
N LYS A 2 -12.48 3.27 -4.56
CA LYS A 2 -13.82 3.61 -4.07
C LYS A 2 -13.82 3.71 -2.55
N SER A 3 -14.30 4.83 -2.00
CA SER A 3 -14.36 5.10 -0.55
C SER A 3 -13.04 4.92 0.21
N GLY A 4 -11.89 5.06 -0.46
CA GLY A 4 -10.58 4.92 0.19
C GLY A 4 -10.14 3.48 0.49
N SER A 5 -10.87 2.45 0.02
CA SER A 5 -10.61 1.04 0.34
C SER A 5 -9.16 0.59 0.13
N MET A 6 -8.56 1.02 -0.99
CA MET A 6 -7.18 0.67 -1.35
C MET A 6 -6.15 1.26 -0.39
N ILE A 7 -6.35 2.49 0.06
CA ILE A 7 -5.47 3.12 1.05
C ILE A 7 -5.64 2.45 2.42
N SER A 8 -6.87 2.10 2.80
CA SER A 8 -7.12 1.36 4.04
C SER A 8 -6.41 0.01 4.05
N MET A 9 -6.50 -0.74 2.95
CA MET A 9 -5.82 -2.03 2.80
C MET A 9 -4.30 -1.90 2.93
N ILE A 10 -3.70 -0.89 2.28
CA ILE A 10 -2.25 -0.66 2.39
C ILE A 10 -1.88 -0.32 3.84
N LYS A 11 -2.61 0.58 4.50
CA LYS A 11 -2.36 0.95 5.91
C LYS A 11 -2.37 -0.27 6.83
N GLU A 12 -3.39 -1.11 6.69
CA GLU A 12 -3.61 -2.29 7.54
C GLU A 12 -2.53 -3.34 7.33
N MET A 13 -2.24 -3.72 6.08
CA MET A 13 -1.23 -4.75 5.76
C MET A 13 0.20 -4.29 6.03
N THR A 14 0.47 -2.99 5.98
CA THR A 14 1.81 -2.44 6.22
C THR A 14 1.99 -1.90 7.65
N GLY A 15 0.94 -1.90 8.48
CA GLY A 15 0.99 -1.28 9.81
C GLY A 15 1.42 0.19 9.77
N THR A 16 1.05 0.92 8.72
CA THR A 16 1.44 2.34 8.53
C THR A 16 0.26 3.29 8.71
N ARG A 17 0.58 4.50 9.13
CA ARG A 17 -0.28 5.67 9.04
C ARG A 17 0.00 6.38 7.71
N ILE A 18 -1.00 6.45 6.84
CA ILE A 18 -0.91 7.12 5.54
C ILE A 18 -1.89 8.30 5.49
N TYR A 19 -1.39 9.47 5.13
CA TYR A 19 -2.20 10.66 4.85
C TYR A 19 -1.98 11.12 3.42
N VAL A 20 -3.07 11.26 2.66
CA VAL A 20 -3.03 11.73 1.27
C VAL A 20 -3.56 13.16 1.23
N GLY A 21 -2.67 14.11 0.96
CA GLY A 21 -3.02 15.51 0.79
C GLY A 21 -3.71 15.77 -0.55
N GLN A 22 -4.61 16.75 -0.58
CA GLN A 22 -5.26 17.20 -1.82
C GLN A 22 -4.29 17.81 -2.84
N ASN A 23 -3.07 18.14 -2.41
CA ASN A 23 -1.97 18.62 -3.24
C ASN A 23 -1.14 17.47 -3.88
N GLY A 24 -1.59 16.22 -3.75
CA GLY A 24 -0.89 15.05 -4.27
C GLY A 24 0.30 14.58 -3.44
N ARG A 25 0.61 15.24 -2.31
CA ARG A 25 1.66 14.76 -1.39
C ARG A 25 1.10 13.69 -0.47
N ILE A 26 1.88 12.62 -0.28
CA ILE A 26 1.53 11.53 0.61
C ILE A 26 2.53 11.51 1.76
N TRP A 27 2.01 11.55 2.99
CA TRP A 27 2.79 11.34 4.21
C TRP A 27 2.59 9.91 4.69
N ILE A 28 3.69 9.23 5.01
CA ILE A 28 3.71 7.84 5.44
C ILE A 28 4.56 7.77 6.69
N ASP A 29 4.02 7.11 7.72
CA ASP A 29 4.67 6.93 9.01
C ASP A 29 4.39 5.53 9.54
N GLY A 30 5.40 4.87 10.10
CA GLY A 30 5.35 3.48 10.51
C GLY A 30 6.74 2.84 10.48
N PRO A 31 6.84 1.52 10.70
CA PRO A 31 8.14 0.84 10.72
C PRO A 31 8.78 0.84 9.32
N ASP A 32 10.12 0.87 9.26
CA ASP A 32 10.89 1.07 8.02
C ASP A 32 10.47 0.14 6.87
N ASP A 33 10.31 -1.15 7.16
CA ASP A 33 9.90 -2.17 6.19
C ASP A 33 8.45 -1.95 5.71
N GLY A 34 7.56 -1.49 6.60
CA GLY A 34 6.20 -1.13 6.29
C GLY A 34 6.08 0.13 5.45
N ALA A 35 6.84 1.17 5.81
CA ALA A 35 6.92 2.41 5.05
C ALA A 35 7.47 2.14 3.64
N ALA A 36 8.53 1.35 3.52
CA ALA A 36 9.08 0.93 2.22
C ALA A 36 8.05 0.16 1.38
N THR A 37 7.34 -0.79 1.99
CA THR A 37 6.28 -1.57 1.32
C THR A 37 5.12 -0.68 0.88
N ALA A 38 4.70 0.27 1.71
CA ALA A 38 3.63 1.22 1.36
C ALA A 38 4.03 2.11 0.17
N VAL A 39 5.27 2.61 0.15
CA VAL A 39 5.81 3.39 -0.98
C VAL A 39 5.82 2.54 -2.25
N LEU A 40 6.26 1.28 -2.18
CA LEU A 40 6.25 0.36 -3.31
C LEU A 40 4.84 0.15 -3.86
N ALA A 41 3.85 -0.10 -2.99
CA ALA A 41 2.46 -0.29 -3.39
C ALA A 41 1.87 0.96 -4.05
N ILE A 42 2.14 2.15 -3.52
CA ILE A 42 1.67 3.42 -4.10
C ILE A 42 2.25 3.63 -5.50
N ARG A 43 3.55 3.40 -5.70
CA ARG A 43 4.18 3.49 -7.02
C ARG A 43 3.62 2.46 -8.00
N PHE A 44 3.41 1.23 -7.53
CA PHE A 44 2.79 0.18 -8.35
C PHE A 44 1.37 0.55 -8.81
N ILE A 45 0.60 1.24 -7.98
CA ILE A 45 -0.72 1.79 -8.33
C ILE A 45 -0.59 2.89 -9.38
N GLU A 46 0.35 3.81 -9.21
CA GLU A 46 0.61 4.90 -10.16
C GLU A 46 0.95 4.35 -11.55
N ASP A 47 1.85 3.38 -11.63
CA ASP A 47 2.29 2.76 -12.88
C ASP A 47 1.17 1.95 -13.57
N ARG A 48 0.16 1.50 -12.83
CA ARG A 48 -0.88 0.57 -13.32
C ARG A 48 -2.30 1.09 -13.15
N ALA A 49 -2.49 2.41 -13.02
CA ALA A 49 -3.77 3.00 -12.63
C ALA A 49 -4.95 2.64 -13.56
N GLN A 50 -4.68 2.29 -14.82
CA GLN A 50 -5.67 1.91 -15.83
C GLN A 50 -5.87 0.39 -15.98
N ALA A 51 -5.15 -0.43 -15.22
CA ALA A 51 -5.22 -1.88 -15.34
C ALA A 51 -6.49 -2.45 -14.67
N PHE A 52 -7.08 -3.47 -15.30
CA PHE A 52 -8.12 -4.29 -14.66
C PHE A 52 -7.50 -5.15 -13.55
N GLY A 53 -8.24 -5.37 -12.46
CA GLY A 53 -7.78 -6.19 -11.32
C GLY A 53 -6.66 -5.56 -10.49
N LEU A 54 -6.51 -4.23 -10.52
CA LEU A 54 -5.45 -3.53 -9.79
C LEU A 54 -5.50 -3.78 -8.27
N THR A 55 -6.70 -3.93 -7.69
CA THR A 55 -6.85 -4.15 -6.25
C THR A 55 -6.24 -5.50 -5.83
N GLU A 56 -6.52 -6.55 -6.59
CA GLU A 56 -6.01 -7.90 -6.38
C GLU A 56 -4.50 -7.93 -6.60
N ALA A 57 -4.00 -7.28 -7.66
CA ALA A 57 -2.56 -7.18 -7.90
C ALA A 57 -1.81 -6.45 -6.78
N VAL A 58 -2.41 -5.42 -6.17
CA VAL A 58 -1.84 -4.74 -5.00
C VAL A 58 -1.86 -5.63 -3.77
N ARG A 59 -2.95 -6.40 -3.55
CA ARG A 59 -3.02 -7.36 -2.45
C ARG A 59 -1.91 -8.41 -2.56
N ASP A 60 -1.75 -9.03 -3.72
CA ASP A 60 -0.72 -10.05 -3.97
C ASP A 60 0.69 -9.49 -3.74
N LEU A 61 0.93 -8.23 -4.16
CA LEU A 61 2.18 -7.53 -3.90
C LEU A 61 2.43 -7.37 -2.40
N LEU A 62 1.43 -6.88 -1.65
CA LEU A 62 1.54 -6.67 -0.20
C LEU A 62 1.76 -7.98 0.57
N GLU A 63 1.07 -9.05 0.21
CA GLU A 63 1.26 -10.38 0.80
C GLU A 63 2.68 -10.92 0.53
N LYS A 64 3.18 -10.72 -0.70
CA LYS A 64 4.53 -11.14 -1.07
C LYS A 64 5.59 -10.38 -0.27
N GLU A 65 5.44 -9.07 -0.09
CA GLU A 65 6.39 -8.28 0.71
C GLU A 65 6.31 -8.63 2.20
N ALA A 66 5.11 -8.85 2.75
CA ALA A 66 4.94 -9.26 4.15
C ALA A 66 5.69 -10.58 4.46
N ARG A 67 5.62 -11.57 3.56
CA ARG A 67 6.37 -12.83 3.70
C ARG A 67 7.89 -12.64 3.68
N LYS A 68 8.41 -11.68 2.90
CA LYS A 68 9.85 -11.39 2.83
C LYS A 68 10.36 -10.74 4.11
N THR A 69 9.57 -9.86 4.72
CA THR A 69 9.97 -9.10 5.91
C THR A 69 9.63 -9.83 7.22
N GLY A 70 9.05 -11.04 7.14
CA GLY A 70 8.65 -11.82 8.31
C GLY A 70 7.43 -11.26 9.03
N ARG A 71 6.68 -10.35 8.39
CA ARG A 71 5.41 -9.84 8.92
C ARG A 71 4.31 -10.88 8.68
N THR A 72 3.67 -11.31 9.76
CA THR A 72 2.40 -12.02 9.66
C THR A 72 1.33 -11.03 9.22
N SER A 73 0.63 -11.34 8.11
CA SER A 73 -0.60 -10.63 7.76
C SER A 73 -1.56 -10.68 8.95
N PRO A 74 -2.24 -9.57 9.28
CA PRO A 74 -3.26 -9.55 10.33
C PRO A 74 -4.43 -10.50 10.03
#